data_AF-A0A1I7YX60-F1
#
_entry.id   AF-A0A1I7YX60-F1
#
_cell.length_a   1.000
_cell.length_b   1.000
_cell.length_c   1.000
_cell.angle_alpha   90.00
_cell.angle_beta   90.00
_cell.angle_gamma   90.00
#
_symmetry.space_group_name_H-M   'P 1'
#
loop_
_entity.id
_entity.type
_entity.pdbx_description
1 polymer ?
#
loop_
_entity_poly.entity_id
_entity_poly.type
_entity_poly.pdbx_seq_one_letter_code
_entity_poly.pdbx_strand_id
1 'polypeptide(L)'
;MLYKSRSSADVQRGSCALKWFWKSGASTKPADSVLVSTLLEEIRRDGTPPTHRKKISPEDIRRFADWEPDSLKDRRIKTLLALLFAACLRPAEGINLRRDAVEFTSSHMVVSTVKDKTQARVDKSRARTGH
;
A
#
# COMPACT_ATOMS: atom_id res chain seq x y z
N MET A 1 -19.01 12.77 24.92
CA MET A 1 -18.36 13.17 23.65
C MET A 1 -17.79 11.92 22.99
N LEU A 2 -18.49 11.34 22.00
CA LEU A 2 -18.26 9.97 21.49
C LEU A 2 -17.64 9.87 20.08
N TYR A 3 -17.21 10.99 19.48
CA TYR A 3 -16.52 10.94 18.19
C TYR A 3 -15.00 10.89 18.40
N LYS A 4 -14.47 9.66 18.51
CA LYS A 4 -13.05 9.39 18.28
C LYS A 4 -12.72 9.89 16.88
N SER A 5 -11.80 10.84 16.75
CA SER A 5 -11.40 11.44 15.47
C SER A 5 -11.00 10.32 14.50
N ARG A 6 -11.87 9.99 13.54
CA ARG A 6 -11.61 9.00 12.49
C ARG A 6 -10.88 9.73 11.36
N SER A 7 -9.86 9.10 10.79
CA SER A 7 -9.17 9.66 9.64
C SER A 7 -10.17 9.90 8.50
N SER A 8 -10.03 11.01 7.77
CA SER A 8 -10.82 11.29 6.56
C SER A 8 -10.78 10.14 5.55
N ALA A 9 -9.67 9.39 5.51
CA ALA A 9 -9.51 8.19 4.70
C ALA A 9 -10.43 7.03 5.11
N ASP A 10 -10.79 6.93 6.39
CA ASP A 10 -11.71 5.89 6.90
C ASP A 10 -13.17 6.26 6.60
N VAL A 11 -13.51 7.55 6.73
CA VAL A 11 -14.84 8.07 6.35
C VAL A 11 -15.07 7.89 4.85
N GLN A 12 -14.06 8.17 4.03
CA GLN A 12 -14.14 7.96 2.58
C GLN A 12 -14.26 6.48 2.23
N ARG A 13 -13.52 5.60 2.90
CA ARG A 13 -13.66 4.14 2.71
C ARG A 13 -15.07 3.67 3.05
N GLY A 14 -15.65 4.16 4.14
CA GLY A 14 -17.03 3.89 4.53
C GLY A 14 -18.05 4.38 3.49
N SER A 15 -17.90 5.61 2.99
CA SER A 15 -18.75 6.17 1.93
C SER A 15 -18.65 5.36 0.62
N CYS A 16 -17.43 5.04 0.18
CA CYS A 16 -17.22 4.21 -1.02
C CYS A 16 -17.81 2.81 -0.86
N ALA A 17 -17.71 2.19 0.32
CA ALA A 17 -18.29 0.89 0.61
C ALA A 17 -19.83 0.95 0.57
N LEU A 18 -20.44 1.99 1.15
CA LEU A 18 -21.88 2.23 1.06
C LEU A 18 -22.32 2.44 -0.40
N LYS A 19 -21.60 3.25 -1.17
CA LYS A 19 -21.86 3.40 -2.62
C LYS A 19 -21.83 2.07 -3.36
N TRP A 20 -20.87 1.19 -3.05
CA TRP A 20 -20.77 -0.14 -3.64
C TRP A 20 -21.92 -1.06 -3.23
N PHE A 21 -22.29 -1.06 -1.95
CA PHE A 21 -23.41 -1.83 -1.42
C PHE A 21 -24.72 -1.46 -2.13
N TRP A 22 -25.01 -0.16 -2.23
CA TRP A 22 -26.23 0.34 -2.89
C TRP A 22 -26.18 0.28 -4.42
N LYS A 23 -24.99 0.16 -5.03
CA LYS A 23 -24.87 -0.15 -6.46
C LYS A 23 -25.31 -1.59 -6.77
N SER A 24 -25.26 -2.47 -5.79
CA SER A 24 -25.64 -3.89 -5.92
C SER A 24 -27.11 -4.15 -5.58
N GLY A 25 -27.85 -3.15 -5.09
CA GLY A 25 -29.28 -3.23 -4.74
C GLY A 25 -30.13 -2.27 -5.55
N ALA A 26 -31.42 -2.59 -5.76
CA ALA A 26 -32.35 -1.86 -6.63
C ALA A 26 -32.96 -0.57 -6.00
N SER A 27 -32.36 -0.02 -4.94
CA SER A 27 -32.93 1.11 -4.19
C SER A 27 -32.16 2.41 -4.39
N THR A 28 -32.86 3.54 -4.26
CA THR A 28 -32.30 4.90 -4.34
C THR A 28 -31.09 5.07 -3.43
N LYS A 29 -29.95 5.46 -4.02
CA LYS A 29 -28.64 5.54 -3.37
C LYS A 29 -28.58 6.75 -2.44
N PRO A 30 -28.48 6.55 -1.11
CA PRO A 30 -28.39 7.67 -0.16
C PRO A 30 -27.11 8.50 -0.37
N ALA A 31 -26.06 7.88 -0.89
CA ALA A 31 -24.75 8.48 -1.13
C ALA A 31 -24.66 9.38 -2.37
N ASP A 32 -25.74 9.45 -3.17
CA ASP A 32 -25.88 10.38 -4.30
C ASP A 32 -26.66 11.65 -3.90
N SER A 33 -27.16 11.71 -2.65
CA SER A 33 -27.76 12.93 -2.10
C SER A 33 -26.72 14.03 -1.96
N VAL A 34 -27.06 15.24 -2.42
CA VAL A 34 -26.22 16.45 -2.35
C VAL A 34 -25.73 16.68 -0.91
N LEU A 35 -26.60 16.46 0.08
CA LEU A 35 -26.26 16.63 1.50
C LEU A 35 -25.15 15.67 1.95
N VAL A 36 -25.18 14.42 1.48
CA VAL A 36 -24.17 13.41 1.84
C VAL A 36 -22.84 13.72 1.14
N SER A 37 -22.86 14.17 -0.12
CA SER A 37 -21.63 14.59 -0.79
C SER A 37 -20.99 15.80 -0.11
N THR A 38 -21.77 16.82 0.23
CA THR A 38 -21.25 18.04 0.87
C THR A 38 -20.70 17.73 2.27
N LEU A 39 -21.39 16.91 3.06
CA LEU A 39 -20.89 16.49 4.37
C LEU A 39 -19.55 15.73 4.27
N LEU A 40 -19.39 14.86 3.26
CA LEU A 40 -18.13 14.14 3.05
C LEU A 40 -16.99 15.05 2.61
N GLU A 41 -17.29 16.09 1.83
CA GLU A 41 -16.29 17.10 1.45
C GLU A 41 -15.86 17.94 2.65
N GLU A 42 -16.79 18.33 3.52
CA GLU A 42 -16.48 19.06 4.76
C GLU A 42 -15.63 18.19 5.71
N ILE A 43 -15.98 16.90 5.90
CA ILE A 43 -15.15 15.98 6.68
C ILE A 43 -13.76 15.78 6.07
N ARG A 44 -13.62 15.92 4.74
CA ARG A 44 -12.32 15.87 4.07
C ARG A 44 -11.50 17.13 4.35
N ARG A 45 -12.14 18.31 4.38
CA ARG A 45 -11.51 19.60 4.70
C ARG A 45 -11.08 19.67 6.16
N ASP A 46 -11.91 19.16 7.07
CA ASP A 46 -11.63 19.04 8.51
C ASP A 46 -10.73 17.85 8.86
N GLY A 47 -10.45 16.98 7.89
CA GLY A 47 -9.61 15.81 8.05
C GLY A 47 -8.21 16.19 8.51
N THR A 48 -7.76 15.54 9.58
CA THR A 48 -6.42 15.67 10.17
C THR A 48 -5.33 15.77 9.08
N PRO A 49 -4.37 16.71 9.19
CA PRO A 49 -3.30 16.84 8.22
C PRO A 49 -2.64 15.49 7.97
N PRO A 50 -2.29 15.17 6.71
CA PRO A 50 -1.73 13.89 6.36
C PRO A 50 -0.56 13.60 7.30
N THR A 51 -0.67 12.51 8.05
CA THR A 51 0.42 12.02 8.88
C THR A 51 1.52 11.58 7.92
N HIS A 52 2.39 12.51 7.56
CA HIS A 52 3.53 12.22 6.71
C HIS A 52 4.39 11.24 7.48
N ARG A 53 4.38 9.97 7.05
CA ARG A 53 5.37 9.00 7.51
C ARG A 53 6.73 9.62 7.26
N LYS A 54 7.59 9.65 8.30
CA LYS A 54 8.95 10.15 8.18
C LYS A 54 9.59 9.48 6.97
N LYS A 55 10.04 10.28 6.00
CA LYS A 55 10.78 9.75 4.86
C LYS A 55 12.08 9.16 5.38
N ILE A 56 12.43 7.98 4.89
CA ILE A 56 13.73 7.35 5.18
C ILE A 56 14.80 8.25 4.58
N SER A 57 15.78 8.67 5.39
CA SER A 57 16.90 9.49 4.91
C SER A 57 18.06 8.60 4.43
N PRO A 58 18.98 9.12 3.61
CA PRO A 58 20.20 8.41 3.25
C PRO A 58 21.03 7.97 4.47
N GLU A 59 21.03 8.76 5.54
CA GLU A 59 21.72 8.44 6.80
C GLU A 59 21.08 7.24 7.51
N ASP A 60 19.76 7.12 7.47
CA ASP A 60 19.06 5.94 8.01
C ASP A 60 19.47 4.66 7.25
N ILE A 61 19.64 4.75 5.93
CA ILE A 61 20.10 3.63 5.08
C ILE A 61 21.55 3.26 5.41
N ARG A 62 22.44 4.25 5.58
CA ARG A 62 23.84 4.00 5.97
C ARG A 62 23.93 3.32 7.32
N ARG A 63 23.24 3.84 8.34
CA ARG A 63 23.16 3.22 9.67
C ARG A 63 22.67 1.78 9.61
N PHE A 64 21.68 1.52 8.76
CA PHE A 64 21.18 0.17 8.54
C PHE A 64 22.19 -0.74 7.82
N ALA A 65 22.93 -0.23 6.85
CA ALA A 65 23.97 -0.97 6.14
C ALA A 65 25.13 -1.35 7.10
N ASP A 66 25.55 -0.40 7.93
CA ASP A 66 26.65 -0.54 8.90
C ASP A 66 26.28 -1.39 10.13
N TRP A 67 24.99 -1.58 10.41
CA TRP A 67 24.54 -2.35 11.56
C TRP A 67 24.93 -3.83 11.46
N GLU A 68 25.75 -4.33 12.39
CA GLU A 68 26.10 -5.76 12.47
C GLU A 68 25.06 -6.56 13.28
N PRO A 69 24.45 -7.60 12.69
CA PRO A 69 23.43 -8.40 13.37
C PRO A 69 24.05 -9.51 14.26
N ASP A 70 23.73 -9.47 15.55
CA ASP A 70 24.27 -10.39 16.56
C ASP A 70 23.53 -11.74 16.63
N SER A 71 22.30 -11.82 16.11
CA SER A 71 21.49 -13.04 16.16
C SER A 71 20.96 -13.47 14.79
N LEU A 72 20.52 -14.74 14.68
CA LEU A 72 19.80 -15.22 13.49
C LEU A 72 18.54 -14.41 13.20
N LYS A 73 17.85 -13.96 14.26
CA LYS A 73 16.67 -13.10 14.14
C LYS A 73 17.04 -11.77 13.51
N ASP A 74 18.14 -11.17 13.94
CA ASP A 74 18.62 -9.88 13.43
C ASP A 74 19.12 -9.98 12.00
N ARG A 75 19.83 -11.07 11.66
CA ARG A 75 20.21 -11.37 10.28
C ARG A 75 18.97 -11.47 9.39
N ARG A 76 17.93 -12.18 9.84
CA ARG A 76 16.66 -12.29 9.10
C ARG A 76 15.99 -10.94 8.91
N ILE A 77 15.98 -10.08 9.94
CA ILE A 77 15.42 -8.74 9.86
C ILE A 77 16.22 -7.87 8.89
N LYS A 78 17.56 -7.87 8.98
CA LYS A 78 18.44 -7.14 8.07
C LYS A 78 18.23 -7.60 6.63
N THR A 79 18.21 -8.91 6.37
CA THR A 79 17.96 -9.43 5.02
C THR A 79 16.57 -9.02 4.50
N LEU A 80 15.52 -9.12 5.32
CA LEU A 80 14.17 -8.73 4.91
C LEU A 80 14.09 -7.24 4.56
N LEU A 81 14.64 -6.37 5.41
CA LEU A 81 14.63 -4.92 5.16
C LEU A 81 15.43 -4.55 3.91
N ALA A 82 16.60 -5.17 3.72
CA ALA A 82 17.41 -4.96 2.52
C ALA A 82 16.66 -5.40 1.25
N LEU A 83 15.97 -6.55 1.29
CA LEU A 83 15.14 -7.05 0.19
C LEU A 83 13.98 -6.10 -0.12
N LEU A 84 13.23 -5.67 0.90
CA LEU A 84 12.11 -4.75 0.73
C LEU A 84 12.55 -3.45 0.08
N PHE A 85 13.72 -2.93 0.49
CA PHE A 85 14.28 -1.71 -0.08
C PHE A 85 14.80 -1.91 -1.51
N ALA A 86 15.69 -2.90 -1.74
CA ALA A 86 16.36 -3.11 -3.02
C ALA A 86 15.39 -3.51 -4.14
N ALA A 87 14.42 -4.37 -3.84
CA ALA A 87 13.41 -4.80 -4.81
C ALA A 87 12.13 -3.93 -4.78
N CYS A 88 12.11 -2.85 -3.99
CA CYS A 88 10.97 -1.93 -3.85
C CYS A 88 9.66 -2.66 -3.50
N LEU A 89 9.75 -3.71 -2.69
CA LEU A 89 8.62 -4.54 -2.30
C LEU A 89 7.80 -3.88 -1.20
N ARG A 90 6.49 -4.06 -1.26
CA ARG A 90 5.60 -3.80 -0.13
C ARG A 90 5.87 -4.82 0.97
N PRO A 91 5.67 -4.48 2.25
CA PRO A 91 5.82 -5.45 3.35
C PRO A 91 5.01 -6.74 3.13
N ALA A 92 3.80 -6.64 2.57
CA ALA A 92 2.96 -7.79 2.27
C ALA A 92 3.55 -8.71 1.17
N GLU A 93 4.31 -8.15 0.22
CA GLU A 93 4.97 -8.92 -0.83
C GLU A 93 6.20 -9.64 -0.26
N GLY A 94 7.01 -8.95 0.54
CA GLY A 94 8.20 -9.56 1.16
C GLY A 94 7.89 -10.68 2.14
N ILE A 95 6.80 -10.57 2.92
CA ILE A 95 6.38 -11.64 3.86
C ILE A 95 5.91 -12.89 3.11
N ASN A 96 5.30 -12.73 1.94
CA ASN A 96 4.81 -13.85 1.13
C ASN A 96 5.86 -14.39 0.15
N LEU A 97 7.11 -13.89 0.22
CA LEU A 97 8.17 -14.34 -0.64
C LEU A 97 8.54 -15.78 -0.32
N ARG A 98 8.49 -16.63 -1.34
CA ARG A 98 8.83 -18.04 -1.25
C ARG A 98 10.21 -18.30 -1.83
N ARG A 99 10.79 -19.46 -1.51
CA ARG A 99 12.14 -19.82 -1.98
C ARG A 99 12.20 -20.03 -3.49
N ASP A 100 11.15 -20.57 -4.09
CA ASP A 100 10.99 -20.76 -5.54
C ASP A 100 10.87 -19.45 -6.32
N ALA A 101 10.58 -18.34 -5.63
CA ALA A 101 10.55 -17.01 -6.22
C ALA A 101 11.93 -16.34 -6.31
N VAL A 102 12.97 -16.95 -5.73
CA VAL A 102 14.31 -16.35 -5.66
C VAL A 102 15.30 -17.18 -6.47
N GLU A 103 15.91 -16.54 -7.47
CA GLU A 103 16.96 -17.12 -8.29
C GLU A 103 18.28 -16.38 -8.07
N PHE A 104 19.36 -17.12 -7.91
CA PHE A 104 20.69 -16.56 -7.75
C PHE A 104 21.47 -16.77 -9.04
N THR A 105 21.92 -15.66 -9.64
CA THR A 105 22.86 -15.64 -10.75
C THR A 105 24.26 -15.32 -10.21
N SER A 106 25.30 -15.53 -11.01
CA SER A 106 26.70 -15.21 -10.64
C SER A 106 26.94 -13.74 -10.26
N SER A 107 26.14 -12.81 -10.77
CA SER A 107 26.30 -11.37 -10.54
C SER A 107 25.22 -10.72 -9.68
N HIS A 108 24.05 -11.35 -9.54
CA HIS A 108 22.90 -10.76 -8.88
C HIS A 108 21.86 -11.80 -8.46
N MET A 109 20.92 -11.37 -7.63
CA MET A 109 19.75 -12.14 -7.23
C MET A 109 18.51 -11.58 -7.92
N VAL A 110 17.68 -12.46 -8.46
CA VAL A 110 16.40 -12.14 -9.10
C VAL A 110 15.28 -12.56 -8.16
N VAL A 111 14.32 -11.67 -7.92
CA VAL A 111 13.16 -11.89 -7.06
C VAL A 111 11.89 -11.75 -7.89
N SER A 112 11.13 -12.85 -7.99
CA SER A 112 9.90 -12.96 -8.76
C SER A 112 8.70 -12.73 -7.85
N THR A 113 7.84 -11.75 -8.14
CA THR A 113 6.58 -11.59 -7.39
C THR A 113 5.41 -12.12 -8.19
N VAL A 114 4.57 -12.94 -7.54
CA VAL A 114 3.30 -13.38 -8.15
C VAL A 114 2.39 -12.16 -8.28
N LYS A 115 1.86 -11.93 -9.49
CA LYS A 115 1.03 -10.77 -9.88
C LYS A 115 0.11 -10.29 -8.75
N ASP A 116 0.40 -9.11 -8.20
CA ASP A 116 -0.52 -8.39 -7.32
C ASP A 116 -1.57 -7.64 -8.14
N LYS A 117 -2.75 -7.39 -7.56
CA LYS A 117 -3.97 -6.87 -8.22
C LYS A 117 -3.77 -5.61 -9.09
N THR A 118 -2.71 -4.85 -8.85
CA THR A 118 -2.36 -3.63 -9.59
C THR A 118 -1.65 -3.85 -10.93
N GLN A 119 -0.94 -4.97 -11.15
CA GLN A 119 -0.26 -5.21 -12.44
C GLN A 119 -1.24 -5.54 -13.58
N ALA A 120 -2.41 -6.11 -13.27
CA ALA A 120 -3.45 -6.40 -14.26
C ALA A 120 -3.97 -5.14 -14.99
N ARG A 121 -3.75 -3.94 -14.44
CA ARG A 121 -4.13 -2.67 -15.09
C ARG A 121 -3.08 -2.17 -16.08
N VAL A 122 -1.79 -2.39 -15.84
CA VAL A 122 -0.70 -1.89 -16.70
C VAL A 122 -0.64 -2.66 -18.03
N ASP A 123 -0.86 -3.97 -17.99
CA ASP A 123 -0.91 -4.82 -19.19
C ASP A 123 -2.09 -4.44 -20.12
N LYS A 124 -3.24 -4.05 -19.55
CA LYS A 124 -4.42 -3.63 -20.32
C LYS A 124 -4.25 -2.27 -21.01
N SER A 125 -3.45 -1.36 -20.45
CA SER A 125 -3.17 -0.07 -21.07
C SER A 125 -2.12 -0.16 -22.17
N ARG A 126 -1.13 -1.06 -22.05
CA ARG A 126 -0.13 -1.31 -23.12
C ARG A 126 -0.72 -2.04 -24.32
N ALA A 127 -1.69 -2.93 -24.11
CA ALA A 127 -2.39 -3.61 -25.20
C ALA A 127 -3.33 -2.70 -26.02
N ARG A 128 -3.59 -1.46 -25.60
CA ARG A 128 -4.49 -0.52 -26.29
C ARG A 128 -3.80 0.55 -27.13
N THR A 129 -2.47 0.67 -27.06
CA THR A 129 -1.69 1.67 -27.82
C THR A 129 -0.92 1.06 -29.00
N GLY A 130 -1.24 -0.17 -29.37
CA GLY A 130 -0.59 -0.92 -30.46
C GLY A 130 -1.51 -1.21 -31.65
N HIS A 131 -2.36 -0.25 -32.02
CA HIS A 131 -3.10 -0.24 -33.29
C HIS A 131 -2.94 1.11 -33.97
#